data_AF-A0A6I9PEQ8-F1
#
_entry.id   AF-A0A6I9PEQ8-F1
#
_cell.length_a   1.000
_cell.length_b   1.000
_cell.length_c   1.000
_cell.angle_alpha   90.00
_cell.angle_beta   90.00
_cell.angle_gamma   90.00
#
_symmetry.space_group_name_H-M   'P 1'
#
loop_
_entity.id
_entity.type
_entity.pdbx_description
1 polymer ?
#
loop_
_entity_poly.entity_id
_entity_poly.type
_entity_poly.pdbx_seq_one_letter_code
_entity_poly.pdbx_strand_id
1 'polypeptide(L)'
;ALPLSSLRLMASPLQLTYSYIWQVIRQRNVKQYAKVEEFVTMVTQTVPDLISFKQTAQLVLGLRARIILDLLQKDGPPDSKAIQTLINKLKVLAKDPEVEKSQTNFMVLVQNLLKNPAEKKRFFQVSSAVSPGVVVEDEEYFVKYKN
;
A
#
# COMPACT_ATOMS: atom_id res chain seq x y z
N ALA A 1 1.06 31.94 -2.81
CA ALA A 1 0.26 30.70 -2.94
C ALA A 1 -1.04 31.04 -3.64
N LEU A 2 -1.50 30.22 -4.59
CA LEU A 2 -2.77 30.43 -5.29
C LEU A 2 -3.96 30.07 -4.37
N PRO A 3 -5.08 30.83 -4.39
CA PRO A 3 -6.26 30.50 -3.60
C PRO A 3 -6.88 29.16 -4.02
N LEU A 4 -7.37 28.37 -3.06
CA LEU A 4 -8.08 27.10 -3.31
C LEU A 4 -9.27 27.26 -4.26
N SER A 5 -9.95 28.40 -4.20
CA SER A 5 -11.08 28.75 -5.07
C SER A 5 -10.65 28.85 -6.54
N SER A 6 -9.47 29.39 -6.82
CA SER A 6 -8.92 29.51 -8.18
C SER A 6 -8.53 28.13 -8.74
N LEU A 7 -8.04 27.22 -7.90
CA LEU A 7 -7.70 25.86 -8.31
C LEU A 7 -8.93 25.06 -8.75
N ARG A 8 -10.06 25.22 -8.04
CA ARG A 8 -11.34 24.57 -8.37
C ARG A 8 -11.97 25.06 -9.67
N LEU A 9 -11.65 26.29 -10.10
CA LEU A 9 -12.08 26.84 -11.39
C LEU A 9 -11.30 26.24 -12.56
N MET A 10 -10.06 25.77 -12.31
CA MET A 10 -9.16 25.25 -13.35
C MET A 10 -9.23 23.73 -13.49
N ALA A 11 -9.55 23.01 -12.42
CA ALA A 11 -9.67 21.55 -12.42
C ALA A 11 -10.78 21.10 -11.47
N SER A 12 -11.50 20.05 -11.86
CA SER A 12 -12.53 19.47 -11.01
C SER A 12 -11.91 18.89 -9.73
N PRO A 13 -12.64 18.84 -8.60
CA PRO A 13 -12.14 18.21 -7.36
C PRO A 13 -11.64 16.77 -7.58
N LEU A 14 -12.29 16.02 -8.49
CA LEU A 14 -11.86 14.68 -8.88
C LEU A 14 -10.49 14.68 -9.58
N GLN A 15 -10.27 15.60 -10.52
CA GLN A 15 -8.98 15.72 -11.20
C GLN A 15 -7.86 16.05 -10.22
N LEU A 16 -8.10 16.98 -9.29
CA LEU A 16 -7.13 17.33 -8.25
C LEU A 16 -6.79 16.12 -7.36
N THR A 17 -7.80 15.32 -7.01
CA THR A 17 -7.62 14.13 -6.17
C THR A 17 -6.87 13.04 -6.93
N TYR A 18 -7.20 12.83 -8.20
CA TYR A 18 -6.47 11.93 -9.09
C TYR A 18 -5.00 12.35 -9.23
N SER A 19 -4.72 13.63 -9.49
CA SER A 19 -3.34 14.15 -9.56
C SER A 19 -2.58 13.95 -8.26
N TYR A 20 -3.24 14.16 -7.11
CA TYR A 20 -2.64 13.91 -5.80
C TYR A 20 -2.29 12.43 -5.60
N ILE A 21 -3.23 11.52 -5.88
CA ILE A 21 -3.02 10.07 -5.75
C ILE A 21 -1.90 9.61 -6.68
N TRP A 22 -1.95 10.05 -7.94
CA TRP A 22 -0.90 9.75 -8.92
C TRP A 22 0.47 10.23 -8.45
N GLN A 23 0.56 11.45 -7.91
CA GLN A 23 1.80 11.97 -7.35
C GLN A 23 2.29 11.14 -6.15
N VAL A 24 1.40 10.75 -5.25
CA VAL A 24 1.74 9.91 -4.08
C VAL A 24 2.34 8.58 -4.51
N ILE A 25 1.74 7.92 -5.51
CA ILE A 25 2.21 6.65 -6.06
C ILE A 25 3.56 6.85 -6.77
N ARG A 26 3.65 7.85 -7.66
CA ARG A 26 4.86 8.16 -8.43
C ARG A 26 6.06 8.48 -7.54
N GLN A 27 5.84 9.21 -6.45
CA GLN A 27 6.89 9.56 -5.48
C GLN A 27 7.13 8.46 -4.44
N ARG A 28 6.39 7.35 -4.50
CA ARG A 28 6.39 6.27 -3.49
C ARG A 28 6.27 6.83 -2.07
N ASN A 29 5.44 7.86 -1.89
CA ASN A 29 5.29 8.56 -0.62
C ASN A 29 4.39 7.76 0.33
N VAL A 30 4.96 6.72 0.94
CA VAL A 30 4.24 5.76 1.79
C VAL A 30 3.51 6.44 2.96
N LYS A 31 4.01 7.59 3.44
CA LYS A 31 3.36 8.40 4.48
C LYS A 31 1.94 8.85 4.12
N GLN A 32 1.62 8.93 2.82
CA GLN A 32 0.31 9.34 2.32
C GLN A 32 -0.57 8.17 1.87
N TYR A 33 -0.08 6.92 1.90
CA TYR A 33 -0.82 5.75 1.40
C TYR A 33 -2.10 5.50 2.22
N ALA A 34 -2.12 5.88 3.50
CA ALA A 34 -3.34 5.83 4.33
C ALA A 34 -4.47 6.70 3.74
N LYS A 35 -4.16 7.88 3.19
CA LYS A 35 -5.15 8.75 2.54
C LYS A 35 -5.62 8.18 1.20
N VAL A 36 -4.73 7.49 0.48
CA VAL A 36 -5.11 6.78 -0.75
C VAL A 36 -6.08 5.64 -0.43
N GLU A 37 -5.82 4.89 0.65
CA GLU A 37 -6.72 3.85 1.14
C GLU A 37 -8.10 4.39 1.51
N GLU A 38 -8.15 5.51 2.27
CA GLU A 38 -9.40 6.19 2.62
C GLU A 38 -10.18 6.60 1.38
N PHE A 39 -9.51 7.16 0.38
CA PHE A 39 -10.15 7.56 -0.88
C PHE A 39 -10.71 6.35 -1.65
N VAL A 40 -9.92 5.29 -1.81
CA VAL A 40 -10.37 4.06 -2.49
C VAL A 40 -11.59 3.49 -1.79
N THR A 41 -11.56 3.41 -0.45
CA THR A 41 -12.68 2.92 0.35
C THR A 41 -13.92 3.78 0.16
N MET A 42 -13.78 5.11 0.21
CA MET A 42 -14.88 6.06 0.00
C MET A 42 -15.49 5.92 -1.40
N VAL A 43 -14.65 5.84 -2.44
CA VAL A 43 -15.11 5.70 -3.82
C VAL A 43 -15.85 4.38 -4.02
N THR A 44 -15.32 3.26 -3.53
CA THR A 44 -16.01 1.95 -3.63
C THR A 44 -17.33 1.95 -2.85
N GLN A 45 -17.42 2.65 -1.71
CA GLN A 45 -18.69 2.75 -0.96
C GLN A 45 -19.72 3.65 -1.67
N THR A 46 -19.25 4.69 -2.36
CA THR A 46 -20.12 5.65 -3.04
C THR A 46 -20.58 5.12 -4.41
N VAL A 47 -19.70 4.41 -5.11
CA VAL A 47 -19.94 3.86 -6.45
C VAL A 47 -19.46 2.40 -6.46
N PRO A 48 -20.26 1.46 -5.93
CA PRO A 48 -19.84 0.06 -5.73
C PRO A 48 -19.54 -0.69 -7.03
N ASP A 49 -20.06 -0.23 -8.16
CA ASP A 49 -19.85 -0.87 -9.47
C ASP A 49 -18.59 -0.36 -10.20
N LEU A 50 -17.88 0.64 -9.64
CA LEU A 50 -16.69 1.19 -10.29
C LEU A 50 -15.48 0.24 -10.22
N ILE A 51 -15.32 -0.44 -9.08
CA ILE A 51 -14.22 -1.36 -8.80
C ILE A 51 -14.80 -2.55 -8.05
N SER A 52 -14.46 -3.77 -8.49
CA SER A 52 -14.96 -4.98 -7.81
C SER A 52 -14.47 -5.06 -6.36
N PHE A 53 -15.23 -5.76 -5.51
CA PHE A 53 -14.83 -6.01 -4.13
C PHE A 53 -13.43 -6.65 -4.04
N LYS A 54 -13.13 -7.61 -4.93
CA LYS A 54 -11.83 -8.27 -5.00
C LYS A 54 -10.69 -7.29 -5.31
N GLN A 55 -10.86 -6.46 -6.35
CA GLN A 55 -9.85 -5.46 -6.71
C GLN A 55 -9.66 -4.42 -5.59
N THR A 56 -10.76 -3.99 -4.96
CA THR A 56 -10.70 -3.07 -3.80
C THR A 56 -9.91 -3.71 -2.66
N ALA A 57 -10.19 -4.97 -2.34
CA ALA A 57 -9.51 -5.69 -1.27
C ALA A 57 -8.02 -5.91 -1.59
N GLN A 58 -7.66 -6.24 -2.84
CA GLN A 58 -6.27 -6.34 -3.27
C GLN A 58 -5.53 -5.01 -3.19
N LEU A 59 -6.17 -3.91 -3.59
CA LEU A 59 -5.59 -2.57 -3.55
C LEU A 59 -5.33 -2.12 -2.11
N VAL A 60 -6.32 -2.26 -1.23
CA VAL A 60 -6.18 -1.92 0.20
C VAL A 60 -5.14 -2.81 0.88
N LEU A 61 -5.11 -4.12 0.57
CA LEU A 61 -4.08 -5.04 1.06
C LEU A 61 -2.68 -4.59 0.63
N GLY A 62 -2.49 -4.24 -0.63
CA GLY A 62 -1.20 -3.76 -1.17
C GLY A 62 -0.73 -2.45 -0.52
N LEU A 63 -1.62 -1.48 -0.36
CA LEU A 63 -1.31 -0.20 0.30
C LEU A 63 -0.86 -0.42 1.75
N ARG A 64 -1.60 -1.22 2.51
CA ARG A 64 -1.27 -1.54 3.91
C ARG A 64 0.00 -2.37 4.03
N ALA A 65 0.19 -3.34 3.15
CA ALA A 65 1.42 -4.13 3.09
C ALA A 65 2.64 -3.23 2.90
N ARG A 66 2.55 -2.24 2.00
CA ARG A 66 3.63 -1.28 1.78
C ARG A 66 3.91 -0.40 3.00
N ILE A 67 2.86 0.06 3.70
CA ILE A 67 3.01 0.83 4.95
C ILE A 67 3.72 -0.02 6.03
N ILE A 68 3.32 -1.28 6.20
CA ILE A 68 3.95 -2.19 7.16
C ILE A 68 5.43 -2.41 6.80
N LEU A 69 5.74 -2.63 5.52
CA LEU A 69 7.12 -2.81 5.06
C LEU A 69 7.97 -1.55 5.29
N ASP A 70 7.43 -0.34 5.07
CA ASP A 70 8.12 0.93 5.38
C ASP A 70 8.40 1.10 6.88
N LEU A 71 7.46 0.69 7.73
CA LEU A 71 7.65 0.68 9.19
C LEU A 71 8.71 -0.33 9.62
N LEU A 72 8.75 -1.50 8.97
CA LEU A 72 9.77 -2.50 9.23
C LEU A 72 11.15 -2.04 8.73
N GLN A 73 11.24 -1.36 7.60
CA GLN A 73 12.53 -0.97 7.02
C GLN A 73 13.32 0.03 7.89
N LYS A 74 12.63 0.89 8.66
CA LYS A 74 13.28 1.92 9.47
C LYS A 74 14.20 1.31 10.53
N ASP A 75 15.40 1.90 10.67
CA ASP A 75 16.36 1.56 11.72
C ASP A 75 15.83 2.06 13.08
N GLY A 76 15.21 1.15 13.82
CA GLY A 76 14.63 1.41 15.14
C GLY A 76 13.74 0.27 15.61
N PRO A 77 13.34 0.23 16.89
CA PRO A 77 12.32 -0.70 17.35
C PRO A 77 11.04 -0.44 16.53
N PRO A 78 10.51 -1.45 15.82
CA PRO A 78 9.31 -1.27 15.03
C PRO A 78 8.17 -0.81 15.95
N ASP A 79 7.34 0.12 15.50
CA ASP A 79 6.10 0.48 16.21
C ASP A 79 5.15 -0.73 16.15
N SER A 80 5.36 -1.64 17.11
CA SER A 80 4.66 -2.91 17.22
C SER A 80 3.15 -2.69 17.32
N LYS A 81 2.72 -1.59 17.94
CA LYS A 81 1.29 -1.23 18.08
C LYS A 81 0.70 -0.78 16.74
N ALA A 82 1.40 0.05 15.98
CA ALA A 82 0.96 0.44 14.64
C ALA A 82 0.91 -0.76 13.69
N ILE A 83 1.94 -1.61 13.71
CA ILE A 83 2.00 -2.83 12.88
C ILE A 83 0.87 -3.78 13.27
N GLN A 84 0.63 -4.03 14.55
CA GLN A 84 -0.44 -4.92 15.00
C GLN A 84 -1.82 -4.37 14.65
N THR A 85 -2.01 -3.05 14.73
CA THR A 85 -3.26 -2.40 14.32
C THR A 85 -3.52 -2.60 12.84
N LEU A 86 -2.49 -2.43 11.99
CA LEU A 86 -2.61 -2.65 10.54
C LEU A 86 -2.88 -4.13 10.22
N ILE A 87 -2.21 -5.06 10.92
CA ILE A 87 -2.45 -6.50 10.78
C ILE A 87 -3.89 -6.86 11.16
N ASN A 88 -4.41 -6.31 12.26
CA ASN A 88 -5.78 -6.58 12.69
C ASN A 88 -6.80 -6.04 11.67
N LYS A 89 -6.55 -4.85 11.12
CA LYS A 89 -7.40 -4.28 10.06
C LYS A 89 -7.33 -5.10 8.77
N LEU A 90 -6.20 -5.73 8.46
CA LEU A 90 -6.06 -6.62 7.30
C LEU A 90 -7.00 -7.82 7.39
N LYS A 91 -7.13 -8.46 8.58
CA LYS A 91 -8.02 -9.62 8.80
C LYS A 91 -9.49 -9.37 8.48
N VAL A 92 -9.94 -8.13 8.52
CA VAL A 92 -11.35 -7.78 8.27
C VAL A 92 -11.66 -7.68 6.76
N LEU A 93 -10.64 -7.54 5.91
CA LEU A 93 -10.79 -7.22 4.50
C LEU A 93 -10.98 -8.44 3.59
N ALA A 94 -10.43 -9.59 3.97
CA ALA A 94 -10.42 -10.78 3.14
C ALA A 94 -11.71 -11.60 3.26
N LYS A 95 -12.69 -11.28 2.41
CA LYS A 95 -13.86 -12.14 2.17
C LYS A 95 -13.73 -13.00 0.91
N ASP A 96 -12.71 -12.74 0.12
CA ASP A 96 -12.37 -13.49 -1.10
C ASP A 96 -11.20 -14.44 -0.81
N PRO A 97 -11.27 -15.72 -1.25
CA PRO A 97 -10.27 -16.73 -0.89
C PRO A 97 -8.87 -16.45 -1.45
N GLU A 98 -8.75 -15.81 -2.61
CA GLU A 98 -7.45 -15.44 -3.19
C GLU A 98 -6.82 -14.28 -2.41
N VAL A 99 -7.64 -13.32 -2.00
CA VAL A 99 -7.21 -12.21 -1.13
C VAL A 99 -6.81 -12.72 0.26
N GLU A 100 -7.56 -13.66 0.82
CA GLU A 100 -7.26 -14.28 2.12
C GLU A 100 -5.94 -15.04 2.12
N LYS A 101 -5.67 -15.81 1.05
CA LYS A 101 -4.38 -16.47 0.86
C LYS A 101 -3.24 -15.45 0.81
N SER A 102 -3.39 -14.41 -0.01
CA SER A 102 -2.39 -13.34 -0.15
C SER A 102 -2.12 -12.64 1.19
N GLN A 103 -3.18 -12.36 1.95
CA GLN A 103 -3.09 -11.75 3.26
C GLN A 103 -2.36 -12.67 4.26
N THR A 104 -2.67 -13.96 4.26
CA THR A 104 -2.04 -14.95 5.15
C THR A 104 -0.56 -15.08 4.85
N ASN A 105 -0.19 -15.23 3.58
CA ASN A 105 1.21 -15.25 3.14
C ASN A 105 1.96 -13.99 3.59
N PHE A 106 1.34 -12.82 3.43
CA PHE A 106 1.93 -11.57 3.88
C PHE A 106 2.10 -11.50 5.41
N MET A 107 1.12 -11.97 6.19
CA MET A 107 1.23 -12.02 7.65
C MET A 107 2.38 -12.94 8.10
N VAL A 108 2.57 -14.09 7.45
CA VAL A 108 3.70 -14.99 7.72
C VAL A 108 5.03 -14.28 7.45
N LEU A 109 5.15 -13.59 6.31
CA LEU A 109 6.33 -12.80 5.98
C LEU A 109 6.63 -11.74 7.06
N VAL A 110 5.64 -10.94 7.45
CA VAL A 110 5.81 -9.90 8.49
C VAL A 110 6.29 -10.51 9.80
N GLN A 111 5.70 -11.63 10.22
CA GLN A 111 6.12 -12.34 11.43
C GLN A 111 7.57 -12.84 11.32
N ASN A 112 7.99 -13.34 10.16
CA ASN A 112 9.35 -13.81 9.97
C ASN A 112 10.36 -12.66 10.00
N LEU A 113 10.07 -11.54 9.33
CA LEU A 113 10.90 -10.33 9.33
C LEU A 113 11.02 -9.69 10.73
N LEU A 114 10.00 -9.80 11.57
CA LEU A 114 10.04 -9.34 12.96
C LEU A 114 10.89 -10.25 13.85
N LYS A 115 10.88 -11.57 13.61
CA LYS A 115 11.61 -12.56 14.42
C LYS A 115 13.06 -12.73 14.02
N ASN A 116 13.40 -12.46 12.74
CA ASN A 116 14.71 -12.74 12.18
C ASN A 116 15.37 -11.47 11.61
N PRO A 117 16.22 -10.77 12.39
CA PRO A 117 16.92 -9.56 11.96
C PRO A 117 17.83 -9.77 10.74
N ALA A 118 18.43 -10.96 10.60
CA ALA A 118 19.30 -11.28 9.47
C ALA A 118 18.50 -11.41 8.16
N GLU A 119 17.36 -12.09 8.23
CA GLU A 119 16.43 -12.19 7.10
C GLU A 119 15.82 -10.83 6.75
N LYS A 120 15.44 -10.04 7.75
CA LYS A 120 15.01 -8.65 7.57
C LYS A 120 16.03 -7.83 6.79
N LYS A 121 17.31 -7.88 7.21
CA LYS A 121 18.39 -7.17 6.52
C LYS A 121 18.55 -7.65 5.08
N ARG A 122 18.54 -8.96 4.83
CA ARG A 122 18.62 -9.54 3.48
C ARG A 122 17.45 -9.12 2.61
N PHE A 123 16.23 -9.18 3.14
CA PHE A 123 15.00 -8.82 2.44
C PHE A 123 15.05 -7.37 1.94
N PHE A 124 15.47 -6.43 2.80
CA PHE A 124 15.55 -5.01 2.41
C PHE A 124 16.82 -4.67 1.61
N GLN A 125 17.93 -5.39 1.75
CA GLN A 125 19.13 -5.21 0.91
C GLN A 125 18.91 -5.65 -0.54
N VAL A 126 18.28 -6.81 -0.76
CA VAL A 126 17.94 -7.26 -2.12
C VAL A 126 16.99 -6.27 -2.80
N SER A 127 16.09 -5.65 -2.04
CA SER A 127 15.16 -4.65 -2.57
C SER A 127 15.79 -3.31 -2.98
N SER A 128 16.99 -2.98 -2.48
CA SER A 128 17.70 -1.74 -2.84
C SER A 128 18.74 -1.92 -3.94
N ALA A 129 19.11 -3.16 -4.29
CA ALA A 129 20.12 -3.48 -5.31
C ALA A 129 19.58 -3.54 -6.76
N VAL A 130 18.30 -3.24 -6.98
CA VAL A 130 17.72 -3.09 -8.33
C VAL A 130 17.95 -1.65 -8.84
N SER A 131 18.70 -1.54 -9.93
CA SER A 131 19.27 -0.30 -10.52
C SER A 131 18.27 0.82 -10.84
N PRO A 132 18.69 2.10 -10.76
CA PRO A 132 17.89 3.25 -11.20
C PRO A 132 18.01 3.39 -12.73
N GLY A 133 17.15 2.67 -13.46
CA GLY A 133 17.20 2.74 -14.94
C GLY A 133 16.27 1.78 -15.66
N VAL A 134 15.61 0.86 -14.97
CA VAL A 134 14.55 0.05 -15.55
C VAL A 134 13.26 0.50 -14.91
N VAL A 135 12.33 0.97 -15.75
CA VAL A 135 10.91 1.02 -15.39
C VAL A 135 10.51 -0.43 -15.18
N VAL A 136 10.78 -0.96 -13.98
CA VAL A 136 10.29 -2.27 -13.56
C VAL A 136 8.81 -2.04 -13.37
N GLU A 137 8.06 -2.36 -14.41
CA GLU A 137 6.61 -2.38 -14.42
C GLU A 137 6.16 -3.07 -13.13
N ASP A 138 5.22 -2.41 -12.44
CA ASP A 138 4.70 -2.78 -11.12
C ASP A 138 4.09 -4.20 -11.04
N GLU A 139 4.07 -4.95 -12.15
CA GLU A 139 3.69 -6.36 -12.20
C GLU A 139 4.67 -7.29 -11.49
N GLU A 140 5.99 -7.05 -11.56
CA GLU A 140 6.95 -7.99 -10.96
C GLU A 140 6.91 -7.99 -9.42
N TYR A 141 6.56 -6.84 -8.83
CA TYR A 141 6.29 -6.75 -7.40
C TYR A 141 5.02 -7.51 -7.02
N PHE A 142 3.93 -7.39 -7.78
CA PHE A 142 2.67 -8.12 -7.50
C PHE A 142 2.79 -9.63 -7.74
N VAL A 143 3.55 -10.07 -8.76
CA VAL A 143 3.78 -11.49 -9.07
C VAL A 143 4.55 -12.20 -7.94
N LYS A 144 5.50 -11.51 -7.29
CA LYS A 144 6.21 -12.07 -6.13
C LYS A 144 5.31 -12.29 -4.91
N TYR A 145 4.18 -11.61 -4.82
CA TYR A 145 3.21 -11.78 -3.72
C TYR A 145 2.03 -12.70 -4.07
N LYS A 146 1.99 -13.26 -5.29
CA LYS A 146 0.88 -14.10 -5.76
C LYS A 146 1.14 -15.62 -5.60
N ASN A 147 2.38 -16.03 -5.35
CA ASN A 147 2.76 -17.44 -5.17
C ASN A 147 3.19 -17.74 -3.73
#